data_AF-A0A8J6TXZ2-F1
#
_entry.id   AF-A0A8J6TXZ2-F1
#
_cell.length_a   1.000
_cell.length_b   1.000
_cell.length_c   1.000
_cell.angle_alpha   90.00
_cell.angle_beta   90.00
_cell.angle_gamma   90.00
#
_symmetry.space_group_name_H-M   'P 1'
#
loop_
_entity.id
_entity.type
_entity.pdbx_description
1 polymer ?
#
loop_
_entity_poly.entity_id
_entity_poly.type
_entity_poly.pdbx_seq_one_letter_code
_entity_poly.pdbx_strand_id
1 'polypeptide(L)' 'MEEKNDKEKVKTATSIGGLFFVGCMFIGAGIGMIYGAVPIGGAIGMGVGFLAMGIIWAYYTKKK' A
#
# COMPACT_ATOMS: atom_id res chain seq x y z
N MET A 1 16.31 9.44 24.48
CA MET A 1 15.43 10.31 23.66
C MET A 1 15.13 9.71 22.28
N GLU A 2 15.38 8.41 22.05
CA GLU A 2 15.15 7.74 20.75
C GLU A 2 13.74 7.12 20.60
N GLU A 3 12.98 6.94 21.68
CA GLU A 3 11.68 6.25 21.64
C GLU A 3 10.55 7.05 20.96
N LYS A 4 10.64 8.39 20.92
CA LYS A 4 9.62 9.24 20.27
C LYS A 4 9.66 9.19 18.74
N ASN A 5 10.78 8.83 18.13
CA ASN A 5 10.94 8.84 16.67
C ASN A 5 10.31 7.60 15.99
N ASP A 6 10.24 6.46 16.70
CA ASP A 6 9.76 5.20 16.13
C ASP A 6 8.22 5.19 16.01
N LYS A 7 7.51 5.72 17.02
CA LYS A 7 6.04 5.77 17.01
C LYS A 7 5.48 6.78 16.00
N GLU A 8 6.21 7.86 15.72
CA GLU A 8 5.87 8.83 14.67
C GLU A 8 6.14 8.25 13.28
N LYS A 9 7.27 7.57 13.08
CA LYS A 9 7.59 6.89 11.81
C LYS A 9 6.61 5.77 11.47
N VAL A 10 6.10 5.03 12.45
CA VAL A 10 5.08 3.99 12.24
C VAL A 10 3.71 4.58 11.92
N LYS A 11 3.31 5.71 12.55
CA LYS A 11 2.09 6.44 12.15
C LYS A 11 2.17 6.97 10.72
N THR A 12 3.32 7.51 10.33
CA THR A 12 3.55 8.00 8.97
C THR A 12 3.66 6.85 7.96
N ALA A 13 4.27 5.71 8.32
CA ALA A 13 4.34 4.53 7.46
C ALA A 13 2.97 3.91 7.19
N THR A 14 2.10 3.80 8.20
CA THR A 14 0.71 3.36 8.03
C THR A 14 -0.08 4.34 7.17
N SER A 15 0.15 5.65 7.34
CA SER A 15 -0.50 6.68 6.53
C SER A 15 -0.05 6.66 5.06
N ILE A 16 1.25 6.44 4.81
CA ILE A 16 1.83 6.28 3.48
C ILE A 16 1.37 4.97 2.81
N GLY A 17 1.30 3.89 3.58
CA GLY A 17 0.79 2.60 3.09
C GLY A 17 -0.66 2.68 2.65
N GLY A 18 -1.51 3.40 3.41
CA GLY A 18 -2.89 3.67 3.02
C GLY A 18 -2.99 4.51 1.74
N LEU A 19 -2.13 5.51 1.56
CA LEU A 19 -2.10 6.33 0.35
C LEU A 19 -1.67 5.52 -0.88
N PHE A 20 -0.67 4.65 -0.73
CA PHE A 20 -0.22 3.72 -1.77
C PHE A 20 -1.29 2.67 -2.10
N PHE A 21 -2.02 2.18 -1.09
CA PHE A 21 -3.11 1.23 -1.27
C PHE A 21 -4.24 1.85 -2.11
N VAL A 22 -4.70 3.05 -1.74
CA VAL A 22 -5.76 3.77 -2.48
C VAL A 22 -5.29 4.12 -3.89
N GLY A 23 -4.06 4.61 -4.06
CA GLY A 23 -3.50 4.91 -5.38
C GLY A 23 -3.42 3.68 -6.29
N CYS A 24 -2.98 2.54 -5.74
CA CYS A 24 -2.91 1.30 -6.50
C CYS A 24 -4.29 0.73 -6.85
N MET A 25 -5.26 0.84 -5.94
CA MET A 25 -6.65 0.48 -6.20
C MET A 25 -7.27 1.36 -7.31
N PHE A 26 -6.96 2.66 -7.32
CA PHE A 26 -7.44 3.58 -8.35
C PHE A 26 -6.81 3.30 -9.72
N ILE A 27 -5.50 3.01 -9.76
CA ILE A 27 -4.81 2.58 -10.98
C ILE A 27 -5.35 1.24 -11.48
N GLY A 28 -5.51 0.25 -10.60
CA GLY A 28 -6.04 -1.07 -10.95
C GLY A 28 -7.47 -0.99 -11.48
N ALA A 29 -8.36 -0.27 -10.80
CA ALA A 29 -9.74 -0.05 -11.27
C ALA A 29 -9.78 0.76 -12.57
N GLY A 30 -8.91 1.77 -12.72
CA GLY A 30 -8.77 2.58 -13.93
C GLY A 30 -8.35 1.74 -15.15
N ILE A 31 -7.32 0.90 -15.00
CA ILE A 31 -6.90 -0.06 -16.03
C ILE A 31 -8.02 -1.07 -16.31
N GLY A 32 -8.69 -1.58 -15.28
CA GLY A 32 -9.83 -2.48 -15.43
C GLY A 32 -11.00 -1.88 -16.21
N MET A 33 -11.28 -0.58 -16.03
CA MET A 33 -12.31 0.12 -16.79
C MET A 33 -11.98 0.22 -18.28
N ILE A 34 -10.71 0.42 -18.64
CA ILE A 34 -10.29 0.51 -20.05
C ILE A 34 -10.49 -0.83 -20.79
N TYR A 35 -10.24 -1.95 -20.11
CA TYR A 35 -10.38 -3.29 -20.67
C TYR A 35 -11.80 -3.88 -20.53
N GLY A 36 -12.77 -3.11 -20.00
CA GLY A 36 -14.13 -3.58 -19.74
C GLY A 36 -14.23 -4.65 -18.63
N ALA A 37 -13.14 -4.86 -17.89
CA ALA A 37 -13.01 -5.88 -16.86
C ALA A 37 -12.63 -5.24 -15.51
N VAL A 38 -13.51 -4.37 -15.01
CA VAL A 38 -13.43 -3.76 -13.67
C VAL A 38 -13.14 -4.78 -12.55
N PRO A 39 -13.75 -5.99 -12.50
CA PRO A 39 -13.41 -6.96 -11.45
C PRO A 39 -11.96 -7.44 -11.51
N ILE A 40 -11.37 -7.56 -12.70
CA ILE A 40 -9.98 -7.97 -12.89
C ILE A 40 -9.05 -6.83 -12.46
N GLY A 41 -9.36 -5.59 -12.85
CA GLY A 41 -8.61 -4.42 -12.43
C GLY A 41 -8.62 -4.20 -10.91
N GLY A 42 -9.77 -4.41 -10.27
CA GLY A 42 -9.90 -4.38 -8.81
C GLY A 42 -9.10 -5.48 -8.12
N ALA A 43 -9.11 -6.71 -8.65
CA ALA A 43 -8.31 -7.82 -8.12
C ALA A 43 -6.80 -7.54 -8.23
N ILE A 44 -6.34 -6.97 -9.34
CA ILE A 44 -4.94 -6.55 -9.52
C ILE A 44 -4.59 -5.42 -8.53
N GLY A 45 -5.44 -4.41 -8.40
CA GLY A 45 -5.23 -3.30 -7.46
C GLY A 45 -5.16 -3.77 -6.01
N MET A 46 -6.01 -4.73 -5.61
CA MET A 46 -5.93 -5.34 -4.28
C MET A 46 -4.64 -6.16 -4.09
N GLY A 47 -4.23 -6.94 -5.09
CA GLY A 47 -3.01 -7.75 -5.01
C GLY A 47 -1.74 -6.89 -4.85
N VAL A 48 -1.59 -5.87 -5.70
CA VAL A 48 -0.44 -4.97 -5.65
C VAL A 48 -0.46 -4.10 -4.38
N GLY A 49 -1.65 -3.66 -3.93
CA GLY A 49 -1.81 -2.96 -2.65
C GLY A 49 -1.39 -3.80 -1.44
N PHE A 50 -1.72 -5.09 -1.43
CA PHE A 50 -1.29 -6.03 -0.37
C PHE A 50 0.23 -6.26 -0.38
N LEU A 51 0.82 -6.40 -1.57
CA LEU A 51 2.28 -6.51 -1.72
C LEU A 51 2.99 -5.26 -1.18
N ALA A 52 2.51 -4.07 -1.52
CA ALA A 52 3.10 -2.81 -1.06
C ALA A 52 3.10 -2.72 0.47
N MET A 53 1.97 -3.05 1.11
CA MET A 53 1.86 -3.06 2.56
C MET A 53 2.77 -4.09 3.20
N GLY A 54 2.89 -5.29 2.61
CA GLY A 54 3.80 -6.34 3.05
C GLY A 54 5.28 -5.97 2.91
N ILE A 55 5.66 -5.30 1.81
CA ILE A 55 7.04 -4.82 1.58
C ILE A 55 7.37 -3.71 2.56
N ILE A 56 6.48 -2.73 2.75
CA ILE A 56 6.68 -1.64 3.72
C ILE A 56 6.83 -2.23 5.12
N TRP A 57 5.98 -3.18 5.49
CA TRP A 57 6.07 -3.86 6.78
C TRP A 57 7.37 -4.66 6.92
N ALA A 58 7.77 -5.44 5.91
CA ALA A 58 9.02 -6.21 5.92
C ALA A 58 10.27 -5.30 5.96
N TYR A 59 10.25 -4.18 5.22
CA TYR A 59 11.34 -3.22 5.19
C TYR A 59 11.48 -2.48 6.53
N TYR A 60 10.36 -2.14 7.18
CA TYR A 60 10.37 -1.61 8.55
C TYR A 60 10.78 -2.65 9.58
N THR A 61 10.38 -3.92 9.43
CA THR A 61 10.74 -5.00 10.37
C THR A 61 12.22 -5.38 10.30
N LYS A 62 12.86 -5.26 9.12
CA LYS A 62 14.31 -5.50 8.90
C LYS A 62 15.22 -4.50 9.62
N LYS A 63 14.66 -3.41 10.18
CA LYS A 63 15.43 -2.38 10.90
C LYS A 63 15.46 -2.56 12.42
N LYS A 64 14.84 -3.64 12.94
CA LYS A 64 15.08 -4.17 14.29
C LYS A 64 16.12 -5.27 14.25
#